data_AF-A0A7W1EYT7-F1
#
_entry.id   AF-A0A7W1EYT7-F1
#
_cell.length_a   1.000
_cell.length_b   1.000
_cell.length_c   1.000
_cell.angle_alpha   90.00
_cell.angle_beta   90.00
_cell.angle_gamma   90.00
#
_symmetry.space_group_name_H-M   'P 1'
#
loop_
_entity.id
_entity.type
_entity.pdbx_description
1 polymer ?
#
loop_
_entity_poly.entity_id
_entity_poly.type
_entity_poly.pdbx_seq_one_letter_code
_entity_poly.pdbx_strand_id
1 'polypeptide(L)'
;MAVSKGNCQLYKGNIYSFGILDQKKNSVCMIYKLNFQLKVMDSLSVDLGKIPTDNFLQLFSDTLHDLLNVYVQRKDKKQITIIRLNKIFEKIAAIENVDVARLNSISTFESELFYFKNNVYTIKSQSDTSGKQFYLNKYVLRSDLKNFDYEPKWQFPFERKNINSAHIFYADTNCVLLYVNVIGNSRFGQWILKVNAKTGKLIRGTKLNDKGETTSYQFGAFLMDTTQRTITFLGQRFTHTQFDQKANKLAITNTPLVSVYLIEIDSAGEVLSKQDFRIPVNEPKTTSKKVISNYLFRVNSLTKNKEGAFTFESDIYKNTDNTLCYLYANTTAYKLIPEEETLILEKNTVGSNQMIEKYYFTTDKMDMNGKISIDSLSQFETFFYKTSNFVVKKQFVNTDSGQRWLLTRSDLKKKSINYSTLGPVNKLYQLTTIDDVLKAKDPAIYVLPNSQAIISSQEEESKFQMKLIIW
;
A
#
# COMPACT_ATOMS: atom_id res chain seq x y z
N MET A 1 -20.94 -20.51 4.32
CA MET A 1 -20.48 -21.71 5.07
C MET A 1 -20.81 -21.48 6.52
N ALA A 2 -21.31 -22.50 7.23
CA ALA A 2 -21.71 -22.33 8.63
C ALA A 2 -20.48 -22.51 9.55
N VAL A 3 -19.59 -21.52 9.56
CA VAL A 3 -18.47 -21.46 10.52
C VAL A 3 -18.64 -20.27 11.45
N SER A 4 -18.33 -20.47 12.72
CA SER A 4 -18.28 -19.42 13.73
C SER A 4 -16.93 -18.72 13.72
N LYS A 5 -16.89 -17.48 14.24
CA LYS A 5 -15.65 -16.70 14.43
C LYS A 5 -14.79 -16.63 13.14
N GLY A 6 -15.46 -16.59 12.00
CA GLY A 6 -14.86 -16.80 10.70
C GLY A 6 -14.24 -15.54 10.10
N ASN A 7 -13.33 -15.76 9.16
CA ASN A 7 -12.77 -14.72 8.31
C ASN A 7 -12.35 -15.31 6.96
N CYS A 8 -11.79 -14.49 6.08
CA CYS A 8 -11.15 -14.97 4.87
C CYS A 8 -9.88 -14.18 4.52
N GLN A 9 -9.11 -14.69 3.57
CA GLN A 9 -7.85 -14.13 3.09
C GLN A 9 -7.66 -14.44 1.62
N LEU A 10 -7.25 -13.45 0.83
CA LEU A 10 -6.73 -13.70 -0.52
C LEU A 10 -5.25 -14.06 -0.43
N TYR A 11 -4.85 -15.18 -1.01
CA TYR A 11 -3.45 -15.59 -1.07
C TYR A 11 -3.17 -16.40 -2.34
N LYS A 12 -2.11 -16.04 -3.08
CA LYS A 12 -1.69 -16.70 -4.35
C LYS A 12 -2.84 -17.01 -5.32
N GLY A 13 -3.73 -16.04 -5.53
CA GLY A 13 -4.85 -16.16 -6.47
C GLY A 13 -5.98 -17.09 -6.03
N ASN A 14 -6.04 -17.49 -4.76
CA ASN A 14 -7.13 -18.26 -4.18
C ASN A 14 -7.72 -17.52 -2.98
N ILE A 15 -8.99 -17.79 -2.69
CA ILE A 15 -9.66 -17.28 -1.50
C ILE A 15 -9.63 -18.38 -0.45
N TYR A 16 -9.13 -18.06 0.75
CA TYR A 16 -9.15 -18.97 1.87
C TYR A 16 -10.16 -18.46 2.88
N SER A 17 -11.15 -19.27 3.22
CA SER A 17 -12.11 -18.95 4.28
C SER A 17 -11.91 -19.90 5.44
N PHE A 18 -11.92 -19.37 6.65
CA PHE A 18 -11.64 -20.17 7.83
C PHE A 18 -12.54 -19.74 8.99
N GLY A 19 -12.73 -20.65 9.94
CA GLY A 19 -13.55 -20.44 11.13
C GLY A 19 -13.58 -21.68 12.00
N ILE A 20 -14.39 -21.67 13.05
CA ILE A 20 -14.51 -22.78 13.99
C ILE A 20 -15.86 -23.46 13.83
N LEU A 21 -15.82 -24.79 13.75
CA LEU A 21 -16.98 -25.67 13.82
C LEU A 21 -17.02 -26.41 15.16
N ASP A 22 -18.20 -26.51 15.74
CA ASP A 22 -18.47 -27.47 16.79
C ASP A 22 -18.73 -28.86 16.18
N GLN A 23 -17.93 -29.84 16.55
CA GLN A 23 -18.10 -31.25 16.20
C GLN A 23 -18.19 -32.10 17.47
N LYS A 24 -19.41 -32.51 17.84
CA LYS A 24 -19.67 -33.54 18.87
C LYS A 24 -18.81 -33.38 20.15
N LYS A 25 -18.78 -32.16 20.71
CA LYS A 25 -18.02 -31.72 21.91
C LYS A 25 -16.56 -31.28 21.71
N ASN A 26 -16.04 -31.27 20.49
CA ASN A 26 -14.76 -30.64 20.15
C ASN A 26 -14.97 -29.44 19.24
N SER A 27 -14.12 -28.43 19.38
CA SER A 27 -13.98 -27.36 18.40
C SER A 27 -12.95 -27.75 17.35
N VAL A 28 -13.24 -27.48 16.09
CA VAL A 28 -12.33 -27.73 14.97
C VAL A 28 -12.17 -26.45 14.16
N CYS A 29 -10.92 -26.03 13.95
CA CYS A 29 -10.64 -24.99 12.96
C CYS A 29 -10.76 -25.59 11.57
N MET A 30 -11.71 -25.09 10.79
CA MET A 30 -11.86 -25.43 9.37
C MET A 30 -11.26 -24.33 8.52
N ILE A 31 -10.52 -24.73 7.49
CA ILE A 31 -9.97 -23.85 6.48
C ILE A 31 -10.40 -24.40 5.12
N TYR A 32 -11.05 -23.58 4.31
CA TYR A 32 -11.52 -23.91 2.98
C TYR A 32 -10.73 -23.11 1.95
N LYS A 33 -10.21 -23.79 0.92
CA LYS A 33 -9.68 -23.15 -0.28
C LYS A 33 -10.81 -23.03 -1.29
N LEU A 34 -11.06 -21.82 -1.77
CA LEU A 34 -12.13 -21.49 -2.70
C LEU A 34 -11.56 -20.89 -3.98
N ASN A 35 -12.24 -21.12 -5.09
CA ASN A 35 -12.03 -20.36 -6.32
C ASN A 35 -12.77 -19.00 -6.27
N PHE A 36 -12.59 -18.17 -7.30
CA PHE A 36 -13.24 -16.85 -7.39
C PHE A 36 -14.77 -16.89 -7.55
N GLN A 37 -15.35 -18.07 -7.84
CA GLN A 37 -16.80 -18.28 -7.81
C GLN A 37 -17.30 -18.73 -6.42
N LEU A 38 -16.45 -18.65 -5.38
CA LEU A 38 -16.73 -19.10 -4.02
C LEU A 38 -17.03 -20.61 -3.91
N LYS A 39 -16.62 -21.42 -4.89
CA LYS A 39 -16.75 -22.87 -4.82
C LYS A 39 -15.56 -23.46 -4.06
N VAL A 40 -15.85 -24.37 -3.14
CA VAL A 40 -14.83 -25.11 -2.39
C VAL A 40 -14.04 -25.99 -3.35
N MET A 41 -12.73 -25.81 -3.34
CA MET A 41 -11.76 -26.62 -4.08
C MET A 41 -11.09 -27.65 -3.17
N ASP A 42 -10.85 -27.28 -1.91
CA ASP A 42 -10.15 -28.11 -0.94
C ASP A 42 -10.50 -27.65 0.49
N SER A 43 -10.25 -28.50 1.48
CA SER A 43 -10.49 -28.18 2.89
C SER A 43 -9.50 -28.87 3.83
N LEU A 44 -9.18 -28.19 4.93
CA LEU A 44 -8.35 -28.72 6.01
C LEU A 44 -9.09 -28.54 7.35
N SER A 45 -8.98 -29.53 8.23
CA SER A 45 -9.45 -29.47 9.61
C SER A 45 -8.27 -29.58 10.58
N VAL A 46 -8.33 -28.80 11.66
CA VAL A 46 -7.38 -28.86 12.78
C VAL A 46 -8.17 -28.90 14.08
N ASP A 47 -7.98 -29.98 14.86
CA ASP A 47 -8.63 -30.13 16.17
C ASP A 47 -8.10 -29.07 17.15
N LEU A 48 -9.02 -28.35 17.81
CA LEU A 48 -8.73 -27.37 18.86
C LEU A 48 -9.06 -27.91 20.26
N GLY A 49 -9.50 -29.17 20.34
CA GLY A 49 -9.84 -29.87 21.57
C GLY A 49 -11.27 -29.59 22.07
N LYS A 50 -11.52 -30.01 23.30
CA LYS A 50 -12.82 -29.92 23.99
C LYS A 50 -13.10 -28.52 24.52
N ILE A 51 -13.19 -27.54 23.63
CA ILE A 51 -13.44 -26.13 23.96
C ILE A 51 -14.67 -25.68 23.17
N PRO A 52 -15.68 -25.04 23.79
CA PRO A 52 -16.79 -24.42 23.06
C PRO A 52 -16.32 -23.31 22.11
N THR A 53 -16.93 -23.20 20.93
CA THR A 53 -16.63 -22.14 19.93
C THR A 53 -16.69 -20.73 20.50
N ASP A 54 -17.60 -20.47 21.44
CA ASP A 54 -17.83 -19.15 22.02
C ASP A 54 -16.67 -18.66 22.89
N ASN A 55 -15.76 -19.55 23.28
CA ASN A 55 -14.55 -19.21 24.02
C ASN A 55 -13.41 -18.75 23.13
N PHE A 56 -13.60 -18.70 21.81
CA PHE A 56 -12.62 -18.18 20.87
C PHE A 56 -12.95 -16.73 20.45
N LEU A 57 -11.89 -15.97 20.21
CA LEU A 57 -11.98 -14.71 19.49
C LEU A 57 -12.18 -14.99 18.00
N GLN A 58 -12.52 -13.94 17.25
CA GLN A 58 -12.53 -14.02 15.79
C GLN A 58 -11.14 -14.40 15.27
N LEU A 59 -11.10 -15.33 14.31
CA LEU A 59 -9.84 -15.71 13.67
C LEU A 59 -9.37 -14.56 12.77
N PHE A 60 -8.06 -14.39 12.70
CA PHE A 60 -7.41 -13.49 11.74
C PHE A 60 -6.30 -14.24 11.01
N SER A 61 -5.79 -13.63 9.94
CA SER A 61 -4.74 -14.24 9.12
C SER A 61 -3.80 -13.19 8.54
N ASP A 62 -2.63 -13.66 8.10
CA ASP A 62 -1.74 -12.92 7.22
C ASP A 62 -1.10 -13.84 6.18
N THR A 63 -0.28 -13.23 5.32
CA THR A 63 0.47 -13.92 4.26
C THR A 63 1.99 -13.77 4.40
N LEU A 64 2.46 -13.55 5.64
CA LEU A 64 3.87 -13.30 5.92
C LEU A 64 4.77 -14.46 5.51
N HIS A 65 5.95 -14.12 4.97
CA HIS A 65 6.93 -15.09 4.46
C HIS A 65 6.43 -16.03 3.36
N ASP A 66 5.44 -15.58 2.58
CA ASP A 66 4.83 -16.39 1.53
C ASP A 66 4.19 -17.68 2.09
N LEU A 67 3.47 -17.51 3.21
CA LEU A 67 2.76 -18.56 3.93
C LEU A 67 1.39 -18.03 4.35
N LEU A 68 0.35 -18.86 4.32
CA LEU A 68 -0.93 -18.51 4.92
C LEU A 68 -0.89 -18.87 6.40
N ASN A 69 -0.92 -17.88 7.28
CA ASN A 69 -0.99 -18.06 8.73
C ASN A 69 -2.41 -17.77 9.20
N VAL A 70 -3.04 -18.73 9.88
CA VAL A 70 -4.34 -18.57 10.54
C VAL A 70 -4.13 -18.58 12.04
N TYR A 71 -4.63 -17.53 12.70
CA TYR A 71 -4.40 -17.27 14.11
C TYR A 71 -5.67 -17.55 14.92
N VAL A 72 -5.56 -18.46 15.89
CA VAL A 72 -6.67 -18.93 16.72
C VAL A 72 -6.39 -18.58 18.18
N GLN A 73 -7.13 -17.63 18.74
CA GLN A 73 -6.97 -17.18 20.13
C GLN A 73 -8.21 -17.48 20.95
N ARG A 74 -8.00 -17.97 22.18
CA ARG A 74 -9.06 -18.08 23.19
C ARG A 74 -9.24 -16.78 23.95
N LYS A 75 -10.48 -16.41 24.28
CA LYS A 75 -10.83 -15.19 25.03
C LYS A 75 -10.15 -15.12 26.40
N ASP A 76 -9.98 -16.25 27.06
CA ASP A 76 -9.40 -16.36 28.41
C ASP A 76 -7.87 -16.48 28.42
N LYS A 77 -7.22 -16.55 27.26
CA LYS A 77 -5.76 -16.71 27.15
C LYS A 77 -5.11 -15.56 26.38
N LYS A 78 -3.92 -15.19 26.85
CA LYS A 78 -2.99 -14.28 26.13
C LYS A 78 -2.11 -15.02 25.10
N GLN A 79 -2.43 -16.28 24.84
CA GLN A 79 -1.70 -17.16 23.95
C GLN A 79 -2.54 -17.53 22.74
N ILE A 80 -1.87 -17.72 21.62
CA ILE A 80 -2.47 -18.00 20.33
C ILE A 80 -1.92 -19.30 19.74
N THR A 81 -2.75 -20.00 18.99
CA THR A 81 -2.34 -21.10 18.12
C THR A 81 -2.23 -20.59 16.69
N ILE A 82 -1.13 -20.89 16.02
CA ILE A 82 -0.87 -20.50 14.63
C ILE A 82 -0.94 -21.76 13.76
N ILE A 83 -1.89 -21.81 12.83
CA ILE A 83 -1.99 -22.85 11.81
C ILE A 83 -1.36 -22.29 10.53
N ARG A 84 -0.33 -22.97 10.01
CA ARG A 84 0.48 -22.48 8.90
C ARG A 84 0.37 -23.39 7.69
N LEU A 85 0.08 -22.78 6.54
CA LEU A 85 -0.14 -23.45 5.27
C LEU A 85 0.81 -22.92 4.19
N ASN A 86 1.31 -23.81 3.33
CA ASN A 86 2.10 -23.41 2.16
C ASN A 86 1.21 -22.97 0.99
N LYS A 87 1.83 -22.49 -0.09
CA LYS A 87 1.16 -22.08 -1.34
C LYS A 87 0.36 -23.19 -2.03
N ILE A 88 0.63 -24.46 -1.76
CA ILE A 88 -0.12 -25.61 -2.31
C ILE A 88 -1.20 -26.12 -1.34
N PHE A 89 -1.46 -25.39 -0.25
CA PHE A 89 -2.49 -25.68 0.74
C PHE A 89 -2.22 -26.88 1.66
N GLU A 90 -0.95 -27.22 1.88
CA GLU A 90 -0.56 -28.23 2.86
C GLU A 90 -0.22 -27.59 4.21
N LYS A 91 -0.62 -28.25 5.29
CA LYS A 91 -0.28 -27.85 6.67
C LYS A 91 1.19 -28.09 6.93
N ILE A 92 1.94 -27.01 7.13
CA ILE A 92 3.36 -27.04 7.49
C ILE A 92 3.52 -27.20 9.00
N ALA A 93 2.75 -26.44 9.79
CA ALA A 93 2.86 -26.42 11.24
C ALA A 93 1.54 -26.03 11.92
N ALA A 94 1.36 -26.51 13.15
CA ALA A 94 0.40 -26.00 14.12
C ALA A 94 1.19 -25.65 15.38
N ILE A 95 1.35 -24.36 15.64
CA ILE A 95 2.24 -23.84 16.69
C ILE A 95 1.36 -23.35 17.83
N GLU A 96 1.41 -24.03 18.96
CA GLU A 96 0.56 -23.73 20.10
C GLU A 96 1.23 -22.80 21.11
N ASN A 97 0.41 -22.15 21.94
CA ASN A 97 0.82 -21.38 23.11
C ASN A 97 1.79 -20.22 22.82
N VAL A 98 1.67 -19.57 21.66
CA VAL A 98 2.49 -18.39 21.32
C VAL A 98 1.91 -17.17 22.03
N ASP A 99 2.72 -16.48 22.83
CA ASP A 99 2.27 -15.24 23.47
C ASP A 99 1.91 -14.19 22.41
N VAL A 100 0.72 -13.59 22.52
CA VAL A 100 0.24 -12.55 21.58
C VAL A 100 1.23 -11.37 21.49
N ALA A 101 1.88 -11.01 22.60
CA ALA A 101 2.90 -9.96 22.64
C ALA A 101 4.18 -10.28 21.84
N ARG A 102 4.39 -11.54 21.46
CA ARG A 102 5.54 -11.99 20.65
C ARG A 102 5.20 -12.14 19.17
N LEU A 103 3.93 -11.96 18.77
CA LEU A 103 3.54 -11.98 17.37
C LEU A 103 4.23 -10.81 16.65
N ASN A 104 5.03 -11.14 15.63
CA ASN A 104 5.71 -10.16 14.79
C ASN A 104 6.44 -9.07 15.58
N SER A 105 7.13 -9.42 16.67
CA SER A 105 7.77 -8.48 17.62
C SER A 105 8.60 -7.35 16.97
N ILE A 106 9.14 -7.55 15.77
CA ILE A 106 9.83 -6.51 15.00
C ILE A 106 8.90 -5.34 14.62
N SER A 107 7.63 -5.58 14.27
CA SER A 107 6.68 -4.51 13.89
C SER A 107 6.34 -3.56 15.03
N THR A 108 6.59 -3.95 16.27
CA THR A 108 6.38 -3.09 17.44
C THR A 108 7.45 -1.99 17.55
N PHE A 109 8.65 -2.21 17.00
CA PHE A 109 9.78 -1.30 17.16
C PHE A 109 10.19 -0.59 15.87
N GLU A 110 9.72 -1.08 14.72
CA GLU A 110 10.17 -0.63 13.40
C GLU A 110 9.03 -0.01 12.59
N SER A 111 9.21 1.24 12.16
CA SER A 111 8.20 1.98 11.39
C SER A 111 8.08 1.53 9.94
N GLU A 112 9.12 0.90 9.39
CA GLU A 112 9.17 0.45 8.01
C GLU A 112 9.71 -0.98 7.94
N LEU A 113 8.87 -1.90 7.46
CA LEU A 113 9.19 -3.31 7.28
C LEU A 113 8.95 -3.73 5.85
N PHE A 114 9.98 -4.33 5.26
CA PHE A 114 9.93 -4.90 3.92
C PHE A 114 10.27 -6.40 3.97
N TYR A 115 9.30 -7.24 3.65
CA TYR A 115 9.45 -8.70 3.64
C TYR A 115 9.79 -9.19 2.24
N PHE A 116 10.85 -9.99 2.11
CA PHE A 116 11.17 -10.70 0.87
C PHE A 116 11.59 -12.14 1.16
N LYS A 117 10.70 -13.08 0.83
CA LYS A 117 10.84 -14.50 1.21
C LYS A 117 11.14 -14.60 2.72
N ASN A 118 12.23 -15.26 3.09
CA ASN A 118 12.66 -15.43 4.49
C ASN A 118 13.46 -14.24 5.04
N ASN A 119 13.58 -13.13 4.31
CA ASN A 119 14.34 -11.96 4.75
C ASN A 119 13.38 -10.84 5.15
N VAL A 120 13.78 -10.08 6.17
CA VAL A 120 13.11 -8.85 6.59
C VAL A 120 14.12 -7.73 6.54
N TYR A 121 13.76 -6.65 5.86
CA TYR A 121 14.54 -5.43 5.78
C TYR A 121 13.81 -4.31 6.50
N THR A 122 14.55 -3.46 7.18
CA THR A 122 13.98 -2.33 7.91
C THR A 122 14.94 -1.16 7.97
N ILE A 123 14.38 0.06 7.99
CA ILE A 123 15.12 1.29 8.17
C ILE A 123 14.90 1.79 9.59
N LYS A 124 15.98 1.84 10.37
CA LYS A 124 16.03 2.50 11.68
C LYS A 124 16.62 3.87 11.52
N SER A 125 16.11 4.83 12.29
CA SER A 125 16.80 6.10 12.50
C SER A 125 17.05 6.36 13.97
N GLN A 126 18.22 6.87 14.29
CA GLN A 126 18.59 7.36 15.62
C GLN A 126 18.92 8.85 15.50
N SER A 127 18.40 9.64 16.44
CA SER A 127 18.67 11.07 16.52
C SER A 127 19.42 11.37 17.80
N ASP A 128 20.51 12.12 17.71
CA ASP A 128 21.25 12.66 18.85
C ASP A 128 21.56 14.15 18.63
N THR A 129 22.33 14.77 19.53
CA THR A 129 22.77 16.17 19.41
C THR A 129 23.63 16.42 18.18
N SER A 130 24.18 15.37 17.57
CA SER A 130 24.94 15.41 16.34
C SER A 130 24.07 15.18 15.09
N GLY A 131 22.75 14.99 15.22
CA GLY A 131 21.82 14.88 14.09
C GLY A 131 21.22 13.49 13.94
N LYS A 132 20.66 13.21 12.75
CA LYS A 132 19.96 11.96 12.45
C LYS A 132 20.85 11.00 11.67
N GLN A 133 20.91 9.75 12.13
CA GLN A 133 21.61 8.64 11.49
C GLN A 133 20.59 7.58 11.07
N PHE A 134 20.72 7.05 9.87
CA PHE A 134 19.89 5.96 9.37
C PHE A 134 20.68 4.65 9.33
N TYR A 135 19.98 3.53 9.44
CA TYR A 135 20.53 2.18 9.33
C TYR A 135 19.56 1.29 8.57
N LEU A 136 20.05 0.64 7.51
CA LEU A 136 19.34 -0.44 6.84
C LEU A 136 19.74 -1.75 7.52
N ASN A 137 18.78 -2.44 8.11
CA ASN A 137 19.01 -3.71 8.79
C ASN A 137 18.42 -4.84 7.98
N LYS A 138 19.16 -5.96 7.93
CA LYS A 138 18.64 -7.23 7.43
C LYS A 138 18.53 -8.23 8.56
N TYR A 139 17.37 -8.87 8.61
CA TYR A 139 17.13 -10.06 9.41
C TYR A 139 16.73 -11.24 8.53
N VAL A 140 16.95 -12.45 9.02
CA VAL A 140 16.54 -13.69 8.37
C VAL A 140 15.67 -14.49 9.32
N LEU A 141 14.57 -15.03 8.79
CA LEU A 141 13.67 -15.90 9.52
C LEU A 141 14.43 -17.17 9.98
N ARG A 142 14.34 -17.47 11.28
CA ARG A 142 15.01 -18.64 11.87
C ARG A 142 14.31 -19.95 11.53
N SER A 143 12.98 -19.96 11.55
CA SER A 143 12.17 -21.16 11.30
C SER A 143 10.75 -20.80 10.91
N ASP A 144 10.21 -21.54 9.95
CA ASP A 144 8.80 -21.58 9.56
C ASP A 144 7.99 -22.65 10.33
N LEU A 145 8.61 -23.38 11.26
CA LEU A 145 7.94 -24.38 12.11
C LEU A 145 7.62 -23.85 13.51
N LYS A 146 8.04 -22.62 13.83
CA LYS A 146 7.82 -21.94 15.12
C LYS A 146 7.25 -20.53 14.89
N ASN A 147 6.95 -19.82 15.98
CA ASN A 147 6.67 -18.39 15.89
C ASN A 147 7.79 -17.68 15.12
N PHE A 148 7.46 -16.64 14.36
CA PHE A 148 8.45 -15.94 13.55
C PHE A 148 9.45 -15.21 14.45
N ASP A 149 10.62 -15.82 14.58
CA ASP A 149 11.80 -15.25 15.19
C ASP A 149 12.84 -14.96 14.12
N TYR A 150 13.58 -13.88 14.33
CA TYR A 150 14.50 -13.37 13.33
C TYR A 150 15.92 -13.30 13.87
N GLU A 151 16.88 -13.64 13.03
CA GLU A 151 18.30 -13.50 13.30
C GLU A 151 18.84 -12.27 12.56
N PRO A 152 19.50 -11.32 13.26
CA PRO A 152 20.17 -10.22 12.60
C PRO A 152 21.31 -10.75 11.73
N LYS A 153 21.42 -10.28 10.49
CA LYS A 153 22.50 -10.70 9.58
C LYS A 153 23.52 -9.61 9.32
N TRP A 154 23.06 -8.41 8.99
CA TRP A 154 23.93 -7.26 8.80
C TRP A 154 23.16 -5.96 8.99
N GLN A 155 23.93 -4.90 9.21
CA GLN A 155 23.46 -3.53 9.28
C GLN A 155 24.33 -2.67 8.35
N PHE A 156 23.69 -1.90 7.49
CA PHE A 156 24.34 -0.90 6.64
C PHE A 156 24.07 0.50 7.21
N PRO A 157 25.09 1.18 7.77
CA PRO A 157 24.96 2.56 8.24
C PRO A 157 25.00 3.52 7.04
N PHE A 158 24.04 4.44 6.96
CA PHE A 158 24.08 5.52 5.99
C PHE A 158 25.11 6.60 6.40
N GLU A 159 25.34 7.60 5.56
CA GLU A 159 26.14 8.77 5.96
C GLU A 159 25.45 9.57 7.07
N ARG A 160 26.21 10.07 8.05
CA ARG A 160 25.70 10.90 9.15
C ARG A 160 25.13 12.22 8.62
N LYS A 161 24.07 12.73 9.28
CA LYS A 161 23.54 14.10 9.21
C LYS A 161 22.80 14.52 7.93
N ASN A 162 23.17 14.03 6.76
CA ASN A 162 22.69 14.59 5.49
C ASN A 162 21.48 13.87 4.88
N ILE A 163 21.09 12.73 5.44
CA ILE A 163 19.93 11.97 4.97
C ILE A 163 18.68 12.53 5.63
N ASN A 164 17.68 12.90 4.83
CA ASN A 164 16.36 13.29 5.36
C ASN A 164 15.44 12.08 5.52
N SER A 165 15.41 11.24 4.49
CA SER A 165 14.54 10.06 4.41
C SER A 165 15.23 8.94 3.64
N ALA A 166 14.80 7.72 3.92
CA ALA A 166 15.14 6.53 3.18
C ALA A 166 13.91 5.63 3.16
N HIS A 167 13.65 4.97 2.04
CA HIS A 167 12.51 4.09 1.81
C HIS A 167 12.94 2.83 1.04
N ILE A 168 12.62 1.65 1.55
CA ILE A 168 12.84 0.36 0.87
C ILE A 168 11.66 0.12 -0.06
N PHE A 169 11.92 0.05 -1.37
CA PHE A 169 10.86 -0.20 -2.35
C PHE A 169 11.01 -1.55 -3.07
N TYR A 170 12.19 -2.19 -3.01
CA TYR A 170 12.42 -3.47 -3.68
C TYR A 170 13.51 -4.30 -3.00
N ALA A 171 13.35 -5.62 -3.03
CA ALA A 171 14.42 -6.56 -2.72
C ALA A 171 14.29 -7.83 -3.55
N ASP A 172 15.44 -8.41 -3.91
CA ASP A 172 15.55 -9.74 -4.49
C ASP A 172 16.65 -10.57 -3.80
N THR A 173 17.07 -11.68 -4.40
CA THR A 173 18.13 -12.53 -3.86
C THR A 173 19.53 -11.88 -3.93
N ASN A 174 19.71 -10.84 -4.73
CA ASN A 174 20.99 -10.23 -5.03
C ASN A 174 21.15 -8.85 -4.37
N CYS A 175 20.08 -8.07 -4.30
CA CYS A 175 20.11 -6.70 -3.85
C CYS A 175 18.84 -6.25 -3.12
N VAL A 176 18.99 -5.16 -2.39
CA VAL A 176 17.92 -4.35 -1.80
C VAL A 176 18.07 -2.97 -2.38
N LEU A 177 16.96 -2.39 -2.83
CA LEU A 177 16.93 -1.07 -3.40
C LEU A 177 16.20 -0.09 -2.49
N LEU A 178 16.80 1.08 -2.36
CA LEU A 178 16.31 2.13 -1.48
C LEU A 178 16.24 3.44 -2.24
N TYR A 179 15.14 4.15 -2.07
CA TYR A 179 15.02 5.55 -2.46
C TYR A 179 15.45 6.39 -1.26
N VAL A 180 16.45 7.25 -1.46
CA VAL A 180 17.09 8.02 -0.39
C VAL A 180 17.15 9.47 -0.79
N ASN A 181 16.77 10.35 0.13
CA ASN A 181 16.84 11.77 -0.10
C ASN A 181 17.89 12.44 0.79
N VAL A 182 18.82 13.14 0.15
CA VAL A 182 19.97 13.79 0.75
C VAL A 182 19.77 15.30 0.69
N ILE A 183 19.77 15.97 1.84
CA ILE A 183 19.47 17.40 1.97
C ILE A 183 20.71 18.27 2.21
N GLY A 184 21.89 17.68 2.29
CA GLY A 184 23.15 18.38 2.60
C GLY A 184 24.31 18.04 1.66
N ASN A 185 25.34 18.90 1.71
CA ASN A 185 26.64 18.74 1.03
C ASN A 185 26.57 18.60 -0.51
N SER A 186 27.70 18.23 -1.12
CA SER A 186 27.81 17.98 -2.57
C SER A 186 26.93 16.81 -3.07
N ARG A 187 26.38 16.02 -2.14
CA ARG A 187 25.51 14.87 -2.42
C ARG A 187 24.02 15.21 -2.42
N PHE A 188 23.64 16.47 -2.22
CA PHE A 188 22.25 16.93 -2.25
C PHE A 188 21.47 16.37 -3.43
N GLY A 189 20.28 15.82 -3.19
CA GLY A 189 19.39 15.27 -4.20
C GLY A 189 18.79 13.92 -3.81
N GLN A 190 18.04 13.34 -4.73
CA GLN A 190 17.41 12.04 -4.63
C GLN A 190 18.30 10.96 -5.25
N TRP A 191 18.36 9.80 -4.59
CA TRP A 191 19.26 8.70 -4.93
C TRP A 191 18.53 7.37 -4.88
N ILE A 192 18.93 6.47 -5.77
CA ILE A 192 18.64 5.05 -5.67
C ILE A 192 19.89 4.33 -5.18
N LEU A 193 19.82 3.72 -4.01
CA LEU A 193 20.90 2.90 -3.47
C LEU A 193 20.64 1.42 -3.76
N LYS A 194 21.64 0.74 -4.31
CA LYS A 194 21.67 -0.70 -4.50
C LYS A 194 22.60 -1.33 -3.48
N VAL A 195 22.05 -2.04 -2.50
CA VAL A 195 22.80 -2.70 -1.43
C VAL A 195 22.78 -4.20 -1.66
N ASN A 196 23.91 -4.88 -1.51
CA ASN A 196 24.00 -6.32 -1.70
C ASN A 196 23.19 -7.07 -0.63
N ALA A 197 22.23 -7.90 -1.05
CA ALA A 197 21.32 -8.59 -0.14
C ALA A 197 22.03 -9.60 0.77
N LYS A 198 23.18 -10.16 0.34
CA LYS A 198 23.95 -11.15 1.11
C LYS A 198 24.89 -10.47 2.11
N THR A 199 25.63 -9.45 1.68
CA THR A 199 26.74 -8.87 2.45
C THR A 199 26.42 -7.54 3.12
N GLY A 200 25.34 -6.85 2.73
CA GLY A 200 25.03 -5.50 3.23
C GLY A 200 25.94 -4.39 2.68
N LYS A 201 26.88 -4.71 1.78
CA LYS A 201 27.75 -3.72 1.16
C LYS A 201 27.00 -2.92 0.10
N LEU A 202 27.21 -1.60 0.06
CA LEU A 202 26.74 -0.75 -1.03
C LEU A 202 27.40 -1.20 -2.34
N ILE A 203 26.58 -1.55 -3.33
CA ILE A 203 27.03 -1.88 -4.68
C ILE A 203 27.17 -0.59 -5.48
N ARG A 204 26.12 0.26 -5.47
CA ARG A 204 26.10 1.52 -6.19
C ARG A 204 25.06 2.47 -5.61
N GLY A 205 25.31 3.77 -5.71
CA GLY A 205 24.30 4.81 -5.58
C GLY A 205 24.14 5.52 -6.92
N THR A 206 22.92 5.62 -7.42
CA THR A 206 22.59 6.36 -8.64
C THR A 206 21.82 7.61 -8.27
N LYS A 207 22.39 8.78 -8.57
CA LYS A 207 21.74 10.07 -8.32
C LYS A 207 20.70 10.31 -9.41
N LEU A 208 19.49 10.68 -9.03
CA LEU A 208 18.42 11.01 -9.97
C LEU A 208 18.59 12.42 -10.53
N ASN A 209 19.08 13.36 -9.71
CA ASN A 209 19.33 14.74 -10.12
C ASN A 209 20.60 14.85 -10.96
N ASP A 210 20.50 15.62 -12.04
CA ASP A 210 21.67 15.99 -12.82
C ASP A 210 22.55 16.99 -12.06
N LYS A 211 23.79 17.18 -12.54
CA LYS A 211 24.72 18.12 -11.91
C LYS A 211 24.16 19.55 -11.96
N GLY A 212 23.97 20.16 -10.79
CA GLY A 212 23.42 21.52 -10.67
C GLY A 212 21.89 21.59 -10.65
N GLU A 213 21.20 20.47 -10.85
CA GLU A 213 19.74 20.42 -10.78
C GLU A 213 19.26 20.53 -9.33
N THR A 214 18.27 21.40 -9.10
CA THR A 214 17.68 21.69 -7.78
C THR A 214 16.23 21.21 -7.65
N THR A 215 15.71 20.51 -8.65
CA THR A 215 14.36 19.94 -8.59
C THR A 215 14.29 18.77 -7.61
N SER A 216 13.10 18.47 -7.14
CA SER A 216 12.83 17.34 -6.26
C SER A 216 12.02 16.28 -6.98
N TYR A 217 12.53 15.04 -7.00
CA TYR A 217 11.89 13.88 -7.62
C TYR A 217 11.20 13.02 -6.57
N GLN A 218 9.92 13.27 -6.29
CA GLN A 218 9.20 12.49 -5.28
C GLN A 218 8.94 11.07 -5.79
N PHE A 219 9.17 10.07 -4.92
CA PHE A 219 8.96 8.67 -5.26
C PHE A 219 7.48 8.41 -5.60
N GLY A 220 7.22 7.47 -6.51
CA GLY A 220 5.86 7.07 -6.86
C GLY A 220 5.78 5.57 -7.06
N ALA A 221 5.66 5.15 -8.32
CA ALA A 221 5.68 3.75 -8.69
C ALA A 221 6.98 3.39 -9.42
N PHE A 222 7.28 2.10 -9.48
CA PHE A 222 8.42 1.59 -10.22
C PHE A 222 8.05 0.32 -11.00
N LEU A 223 8.85 0.02 -12.01
CA LEU A 223 8.85 -1.23 -12.75
C LEU A 223 10.25 -1.81 -12.71
N MET A 224 10.34 -3.12 -12.47
CA MET A 224 11.57 -3.88 -12.55
C MET A 224 11.45 -4.86 -13.71
N ASP A 225 12.21 -4.63 -14.78
CA ASP A 225 12.33 -5.60 -15.86
C ASP A 225 13.51 -6.54 -15.56
N THR A 226 13.22 -7.76 -15.11
CA THR A 226 14.27 -8.73 -14.80
C THR A 226 14.99 -9.29 -16.03
N THR A 227 14.39 -9.16 -17.22
CA THR A 227 14.95 -9.64 -18.49
C THR A 227 15.96 -8.62 -19.02
N GLN A 228 15.55 -7.35 -19.13
CA GLN A 228 16.42 -6.25 -19.54
C GLN A 228 17.33 -5.76 -18.40
N ARG A 229 17.03 -6.17 -17.16
CA ARG A 229 17.69 -5.74 -15.92
C ARG A 229 17.64 -4.22 -15.74
N THR A 230 16.54 -3.61 -16.16
CA THR A 230 16.28 -2.17 -16.03
C THR A 230 15.26 -1.91 -14.93
N ILE A 231 15.33 -0.70 -14.38
CA ILE A 231 14.38 -0.18 -13.40
C ILE A 231 13.84 1.12 -13.92
N THR A 232 12.52 1.20 -14.05
CA THR A 232 11.84 2.43 -14.44
C THR A 232 11.12 3.02 -13.23
N PHE A 233 11.29 4.31 -12.99
CA PHE A 233 10.65 5.06 -11.90
C PHE A 233 9.72 6.11 -12.48
N LEU A 234 8.56 6.28 -11.84
CA LEU A 234 7.63 7.36 -12.15
C LEU A 234 7.11 8.00 -10.87
N GLY A 235 7.07 9.33 -10.83
CA GLY A 235 6.61 10.07 -9.66
C GLY A 235 6.38 11.55 -9.95
N GLN A 236 6.00 12.32 -8.93
CA GLN A 236 5.79 13.75 -9.07
C GLN A 236 7.11 14.52 -8.96
N ARG A 237 7.33 15.50 -9.85
CA ARG A 237 8.48 16.40 -9.80
C ARG A 237 8.06 17.78 -9.31
N PHE A 238 8.89 18.36 -8.45
CA PHE A 238 8.75 19.74 -7.99
C PHE A 238 9.96 20.56 -8.41
N THR A 239 9.69 21.77 -8.88
CA THR A 239 10.75 22.77 -9.04
C THR A 239 11.22 23.26 -7.67
N HIS A 240 12.43 23.82 -7.61
CA HIS A 240 12.97 24.40 -6.38
C HIS A 240 12.08 25.50 -5.77
N THR A 241 11.36 26.25 -6.62
CA THR A 241 10.42 27.28 -6.15
C THR A 241 9.17 26.68 -5.51
N GLN A 242 8.75 25.50 -5.96
CA GLN A 242 7.58 24.78 -5.44
C GLN A 242 7.90 24.00 -4.17
N PHE A 243 9.08 23.39 -4.08
CA PHE A 243 9.50 22.65 -2.90
C PHE A 243 11.00 22.82 -2.68
N ASP A 244 11.35 23.44 -1.56
CA ASP A 244 12.71 23.52 -1.05
C ASP A 244 12.74 22.91 0.35
N GLN A 245 13.26 21.70 0.40
CA GLN A 245 13.35 20.95 1.64
C GLN A 245 14.39 21.51 2.61
N LYS A 246 15.48 22.09 2.10
CA LYS A 246 16.53 22.66 2.94
C LYS A 246 16.02 23.95 3.61
N ALA A 247 15.27 24.77 2.87
CA ALA A 247 14.62 25.97 3.42
C ALA A 247 13.29 25.67 4.11
N ASN A 248 12.85 24.40 4.18
CA ASN A 248 11.57 24.00 4.75
C ASN A 248 10.38 24.79 4.16
N LYS A 249 10.34 24.90 2.82
CA LYS A 249 9.34 25.66 2.06
C LYS A 249 8.57 24.79 1.07
N LEU A 250 7.25 24.94 1.05
CA LEU A 250 6.34 24.34 0.07
C LEU A 250 5.41 25.42 -0.48
N ALA A 251 5.44 25.62 -1.80
CA ALA A 251 4.69 26.64 -2.52
C ALA A 251 4.10 26.05 -3.82
N ILE A 252 3.15 25.13 -3.66
CA ILE A 252 2.49 24.41 -4.77
C ILE A 252 1.11 25.00 -5.15
N THR A 253 0.78 26.14 -4.57
CA THR A 253 -0.51 26.81 -4.71
C THR A 253 -0.80 27.35 -6.09
N ASN A 254 -2.00 27.03 -6.60
CA ASN A 254 -2.51 27.46 -7.89
C ASN A 254 -1.58 27.12 -9.06
N THR A 255 -0.85 26.01 -8.95
CA THR A 255 0.02 25.57 -10.05
C THR A 255 -0.87 25.04 -11.19
N PRO A 256 -0.81 25.62 -12.41
CA PRO A 256 -1.68 25.22 -13.52
C PRO A 256 -1.29 23.86 -14.11
N LEU A 257 -0.12 23.33 -13.74
CA LEU A 257 0.47 22.12 -14.30
C LEU A 257 1.05 21.28 -13.17
N VAL A 258 0.73 19.98 -13.15
CA VAL A 258 1.44 19.00 -12.34
C VAL A 258 2.56 18.41 -13.20
N SER A 259 3.80 18.41 -12.68
CA SER A 259 4.94 17.79 -13.36
C SER A 259 5.15 16.37 -12.87
N VAL A 260 5.26 15.42 -13.78
CA VAL A 260 5.54 14.00 -13.53
C VAL A 260 6.81 13.62 -14.29
N TYR A 261 7.67 12.78 -13.71
CA TYR A 261 8.88 12.30 -14.39
C TYR A 261 8.78 10.80 -14.68
N LEU A 262 9.52 10.35 -15.69
CA LEU A 262 9.86 8.94 -15.93
C LEU A 262 11.37 8.83 -16.07
N ILE A 263 12.01 8.00 -15.24
CA ILE A 263 13.46 7.74 -15.29
C ILE A 263 13.69 6.25 -15.47
N GLU A 264 14.51 5.87 -16.45
CA GLU A 264 14.96 4.49 -16.64
C GLU A 264 16.43 4.35 -16.26
N ILE A 265 16.75 3.36 -15.43
CA ILE A 265 18.09 3.06 -14.94
C ILE A 265 18.44 1.63 -15.30
N ASP A 266 19.63 1.41 -15.84
CA ASP A 266 20.10 0.08 -16.19
C ASP A 266 20.66 -0.71 -14.99
N SER A 267 21.10 -1.94 -15.27
CA SER A 267 21.68 -2.82 -14.25
C SER A 267 23.02 -2.34 -13.69
N ALA A 268 23.76 -1.56 -14.49
CA ALA A 268 25.01 -0.94 -14.11
C ALA A 268 24.76 0.26 -13.19
N GLY A 269 23.56 0.83 -13.18
CA GLY A 269 23.17 2.01 -12.40
C GLY A 269 23.38 3.32 -13.15
N GLU A 270 23.34 3.28 -14.48
CA GLU A 270 23.37 4.43 -15.37
C GLU A 270 21.94 4.82 -15.76
N VAL A 271 21.68 6.13 -15.82
CA VAL A 271 20.38 6.66 -16.24
C VAL A 271 20.33 6.59 -17.77
N LEU A 272 19.51 5.68 -18.30
CA LEU A 272 19.33 5.48 -19.74
C LEU A 272 18.45 6.57 -20.35
N SER A 273 17.37 6.92 -19.65
CA SER A 273 16.45 7.95 -20.10
C SER A 273 15.83 8.69 -18.92
N LYS A 274 15.51 9.96 -19.14
CA LYS A 274 14.81 10.83 -18.21
C LYS A 274 13.89 11.73 -19.02
N GLN A 275 12.59 11.66 -18.74
CA GLN A 275 11.57 12.45 -19.42
C GLN A 275 10.62 13.08 -18.41
N ASP A 276 10.14 14.28 -18.72
CA ASP A 276 9.21 15.03 -17.89
C ASP A 276 7.91 15.31 -18.65
N PHE A 277 6.79 15.13 -17.96
CA PHE A 277 5.45 15.33 -18.49
C PHE A 277 4.73 16.38 -17.66
N ARG A 278 3.98 17.26 -18.33
CA ARG A 278 3.16 18.29 -17.68
C ARG A 278 1.69 18.00 -17.89
N ILE A 279 0.97 17.82 -16.80
CA ILE A 279 -0.46 17.51 -16.80
C ILE A 279 -1.22 18.78 -16.42
N PRO A 280 -2.06 19.35 -17.31
CA PRO A 280 -2.89 20.51 -17.01
C PRO A 280 -3.85 20.25 -15.87
N VAL A 281 -3.98 21.22 -14.96
CA VAL A 281 -5.00 21.22 -13.91
C VAL A 281 -6.26 21.92 -14.44
N ASN A 282 -7.38 21.19 -14.41
CA ASN A 282 -8.69 21.70 -14.78
C ASN A 282 -9.55 21.83 -13.52
N GLU A 283 -9.64 23.04 -12.99
CA GLU A 283 -10.56 23.36 -11.90
C GLU A 283 -11.91 23.84 -12.47
N PRO A 284 -13.05 23.36 -11.96
CA PRO A 284 -14.34 23.98 -12.25
C PRO A 284 -14.28 25.43 -11.76
N LYS A 285 -14.56 26.40 -12.65
CA LYS A 285 -14.66 27.82 -12.26
C LYS A 285 -15.81 27.98 -11.26
N THR A 286 -15.51 28.13 -9.96
CA THR A 286 -16.50 28.51 -8.96
C THR A 286 -16.69 30.03 -8.96
N THR A 287 -17.94 30.47 -8.89
CA THR A 287 -18.36 31.88 -9.06
C THR A 287 -18.10 32.78 -7.84
N SER A 288 -17.43 32.31 -6.78
CA SER A 288 -17.13 33.14 -5.62
C SER A 288 -15.92 32.63 -4.83
N LYS A 289 -14.93 33.54 -4.66
CA LYS A 289 -13.60 33.37 -4.03
C LYS A 289 -12.63 32.44 -4.78
N LYS A 290 -11.40 32.94 -5.01
CA LYS A 290 -10.25 32.12 -5.45
C LYS A 290 -10.03 31.02 -4.42
N VAL A 291 -10.55 29.82 -4.68
CA VAL A 291 -10.19 28.65 -3.89
C VAL A 291 -8.76 28.32 -4.24
N ILE A 292 -7.89 28.35 -3.23
CA ILE A 292 -6.52 27.86 -3.34
C ILE A 292 -6.62 26.34 -3.37
N SER A 293 -6.28 25.73 -4.51
CA SER A 293 -6.24 24.28 -4.64
C SER A 293 -4.81 23.84 -4.90
N ASN A 294 -4.28 23.02 -3.99
CA ASN A 294 -2.99 22.37 -4.11
C ASN A 294 -3.22 20.91 -4.49
N TYR A 295 -2.68 20.43 -5.62
CA TYR A 295 -2.82 19.04 -6.04
C TYR A 295 -1.51 18.25 -5.86
N LEU A 296 -1.62 17.09 -5.21
CA LEU A 296 -0.56 16.12 -5.09
C LEU A 296 -0.92 14.81 -5.80
N PHE A 297 0.08 14.24 -6.45
CA PHE A 297 -0.03 13.05 -7.28
C PHE A 297 0.71 11.92 -6.59
N ARG A 298 -0.06 10.97 -6.09
CA ARG A 298 0.49 9.72 -5.59
C ARG A 298 0.32 8.65 -6.65
N VAL A 299 1.41 8.31 -7.31
CA VAL A 299 1.44 7.28 -8.35
C VAL A 299 1.47 5.92 -7.65
N ASN A 300 0.44 5.12 -7.88
CA ASN A 300 0.24 3.85 -7.18
C ASN A 300 0.71 2.64 -7.99
N SER A 301 0.62 2.72 -9.31
CA SER A 301 0.99 1.63 -10.20
C SER A 301 1.57 2.17 -11.50
N LEU A 302 2.48 1.38 -12.07
CA LEU A 302 3.11 1.61 -13.36
C LEU A 302 3.16 0.27 -14.07
N THR A 303 2.75 0.23 -15.33
CA THR A 303 2.83 -0.95 -16.20
C THR A 303 3.38 -0.54 -17.56
N LYS A 304 4.07 -1.46 -18.24
CA LYS A 304 4.59 -1.29 -19.59
C LYS A 304 4.00 -2.39 -20.47
N ASN A 305 3.41 -2.03 -21.60
CA ASN A 305 2.89 -3.01 -22.55
C ASN A 305 4.00 -3.49 -23.50
N LYS A 306 3.69 -4.47 -24.35
CA LYS A 306 4.66 -5.04 -25.32
C LYS A 306 5.09 -4.05 -26.40
N GLU A 307 4.29 -3.02 -26.67
CA GLU A 307 4.57 -1.96 -27.65
C GLU A 307 5.46 -0.85 -27.05
N GLY A 308 5.82 -0.95 -25.77
CA GLY A 308 6.64 0.05 -25.08
C GLY A 308 5.85 1.20 -24.46
N ALA A 309 4.53 1.23 -24.61
CA ALA A 309 3.68 2.23 -23.95
C ALA A 309 3.57 1.96 -22.44
N PHE A 310 3.62 3.03 -21.65
CA PHE A 310 3.44 2.96 -20.21
C PHE A 310 2.01 3.36 -19.84
N THR A 311 1.45 2.70 -18.85
CA THR A 311 0.21 3.13 -18.18
C THR A 311 0.49 3.29 -16.70
N PHE A 312 0.07 4.40 -16.11
CA PHE A 312 0.21 4.62 -14.68
C PHE A 312 -1.09 5.13 -14.06
N GLU A 313 -1.35 4.68 -12.84
CA GLU A 313 -2.49 5.11 -12.05
C GLU A 313 -2.01 6.07 -10.96
N SER A 314 -2.65 7.24 -10.85
CA SER A 314 -2.36 8.21 -9.79
C SER A 314 -3.61 8.52 -8.98
N ASP A 315 -3.47 8.47 -7.66
CA ASP A 315 -4.39 9.13 -6.75
C ASP A 315 -4.07 10.61 -6.67
N ILE A 316 -5.11 11.42 -6.74
CA ILE A 316 -5.06 12.86 -6.74
C ILE A 316 -5.58 13.32 -5.39
N TYR A 317 -4.74 14.00 -4.64
CA TYR A 317 -5.10 14.60 -3.37
C TYR A 317 -5.11 16.12 -3.48
N LYS A 318 -6.08 16.73 -2.81
CA LYS A 318 -6.30 18.16 -2.81
C LYS A 318 -6.15 18.73 -1.42
N ASN A 319 -5.51 19.89 -1.30
CA ASN A 319 -5.53 20.70 -0.10
C ASN A 319 -6.14 22.08 -0.41
N THR A 320 -7.03 22.55 0.46
CA THR A 320 -7.85 23.77 0.25
C THR A 320 -7.60 24.88 1.28
N ASP A 321 -6.78 24.63 2.29
CA ASP A 321 -6.59 25.51 3.44
C ASP A 321 -5.11 25.75 3.78
N ASN A 322 -4.19 25.33 2.89
CA ASN A 322 -2.74 25.39 3.07
C ASN A 322 -2.21 24.69 4.34
N THR A 323 -3.01 23.81 4.94
CA THR A 323 -2.50 22.87 5.96
C THR A 323 -1.68 21.77 5.29
N LEU A 324 -0.86 21.07 6.07
CA LEU A 324 -0.14 19.87 5.61
C LEU A 324 -1.03 18.62 5.59
N CYS A 325 -2.25 18.81 5.11
CA CYS A 325 -3.29 17.80 5.12
C CYS A 325 -4.02 17.76 3.78
N TYR A 326 -4.00 16.62 3.13
CA TYR A 326 -4.51 16.45 1.78
C TYR A 326 -5.64 15.44 1.76
N LEU A 327 -6.72 15.76 1.04
CA LEU A 327 -7.92 14.97 0.93
C LEU A 327 -8.00 14.30 -0.44
N TYR A 328 -8.32 13.01 -0.47
CA TYR A 328 -8.47 12.24 -1.69
C TYR A 328 -9.60 12.81 -2.56
N ALA A 329 -9.25 13.32 -3.73
CA ALA A 329 -10.16 14.03 -4.63
C ALA A 329 -10.54 13.21 -5.87
N ASN A 330 -9.63 12.36 -6.36
CA ASN A 330 -9.86 11.53 -7.53
C ASN A 330 -8.77 10.44 -7.71
N THR A 331 -9.01 9.49 -8.63
CA THR A 331 -7.97 8.66 -9.25
C THR A 331 -8.04 8.83 -10.75
N THR A 332 -6.91 8.78 -11.44
CA THR A 332 -6.89 8.80 -12.90
C THR A 332 -5.80 7.89 -13.43
N ALA A 333 -6.08 7.21 -14.54
CA ALA A 333 -5.07 6.51 -15.33
C ALA A 333 -4.57 7.42 -16.45
N TYR A 334 -3.26 7.38 -16.65
CA TYR A 334 -2.54 8.13 -17.67
C TYR A 334 -1.77 7.16 -18.55
N LYS A 335 -1.64 7.50 -19.82
CA LYS A 335 -0.93 6.69 -20.81
C LYS A 335 0.21 7.50 -21.42
N LEU A 336 1.39 6.90 -21.45
CA LEU A 336 2.56 7.41 -22.16
C LEU A 336 2.76 6.53 -23.40
N ILE A 337 2.68 7.13 -24.58
CA ILE A 337 2.74 6.43 -25.86
C ILE A 337 4.08 6.72 -26.53
N PRO A 338 4.78 5.72 -27.10
CA PRO A 338 5.99 5.96 -27.88
C PRO A 338 5.69 6.81 -29.12
N GLU A 339 6.47 7.87 -29.29
CA GLU A 339 6.51 8.70 -30.48
C GLU A 339 7.98 8.99 -30.81
N GLU A 340 8.46 8.37 -31.88
CA GLU A 340 9.87 8.38 -32.28
C GLU A 340 10.81 7.94 -31.13
N GLU A 341 11.74 8.80 -30.70
CA GLU A 341 12.69 8.54 -29.60
C GLU A 341 12.16 8.99 -28.23
N THR A 342 10.92 9.48 -28.15
CA THR A 342 10.33 10.03 -26.93
C THR A 342 9.01 9.35 -26.57
N LEU A 343 8.53 9.61 -25.36
CA LEU A 343 7.17 9.27 -24.98
C LEU A 343 6.33 10.54 -24.97
N ILE A 344 5.07 10.42 -25.36
CA ILE A 344 4.08 11.49 -25.21
C ILE A 344 3.00 11.09 -24.23
N LEU A 345 2.59 12.06 -23.40
CA LEU A 345 1.45 11.90 -22.52
C LEU A 345 0.16 12.09 -23.33
N GLU A 346 -0.70 11.06 -23.35
CA GLU A 346 -2.03 11.17 -23.91
C GLU A 346 -2.81 12.31 -23.23
N LYS A 347 -3.53 13.13 -24.02
CA LYS A 347 -4.19 14.34 -23.54
C LYS A 347 -5.13 14.04 -22.37
N ASN A 348 -4.74 14.48 -21.18
CA ASN A 348 -5.48 14.26 -19.95
C ASN A 348 -5.31 15.46 -19.02
N THR A 349 -6.21 15.61 -18.05
CA THR A 349 -6.18 16.72 -17.09
C THR A 349 -6.28 16.21 -15.67
N VAL A 350 -5.69 16.95 -14.74
CA VAL A 350 -5.92 16.79 -13.31
C VAL A 350 -7.23 17.48 -12.96
N GLY A 351 -8.13 16.79 -12.25
CA GLY A 351 -9.34 17.41 -11.76
C GLY A 351 -9.96 16.63 -10.61
N SER A 352 -10.66 17.36 -9.74
CA SER A 352 -11.50 16.78 -8.70
C SER A 352 -12.71 16.06 -9.30
N ASN A 353 -13.09 14.94 -8.70
CA ASN A 353 -14.38 14.32 -8.97
C ASN A 353 -15.38 14.78 -7.90
N GLN A 354 -16.39 15.56 -8.28
CA GLN A 354 -17.36 16.14 -7.34
C GLN A 354 -18.09 15.09 -6.50
N MET A 355 -18.34 13.88 -7.03
CA MET A 355 -19.00 12.82 -6.27
C MET A 355 -18.06 12.24 -5.21
N ILE A 356 -16.77 12.13 -5.50
CA ILE A 356 -15.74 11.72 -4.53
C ILE A 356 -15.58 12.78 -3.46
N GLU A 357 -15.44 14.06 -3.84
CA GLU A 357 -15.33 15.15 -2.87
C GLU A 357 -16.56 15.21 -1.96
N LYS A 358 -17.78 15.17 -2.50
CA LYS A 358 -19.01 15.13 -1.65
C LYS A 358 -19.04 13.91 -0.72
N TYR A 359 -18.45 12.81 -1.14
CA TYR A 359 -18.45 11.57 -0.37
C TYR A 359 -17.40 11.56 0.75
N TYR A 360 -16.28 12.27 0.63
CA TYR A 360 -15.20 12.27 1.63
C TYR A 360 -14.96 13.61 2.33
N PHE A 361 -15.30 14.74 1.71
CA PHE A 361 -15.04 16.06 2.25
C PHE A 361 -16.21 16.42 3.17
N THR A 362 -16.01 16.19 4.46
CA THR A 362 -16.99 16.53 5.47
C THR A 362 -16.57 17.73 6.29
N THR A 363 -17.55 18.33 6.95
CA THR A 363 -17.32 19.34 7.98
C THR A 363 -17.00 18.73 9.36
N ASP A 364 -17.05 17.41 9.49
CA ASP A 364 -16.73 16.70 10.72
C ASP A 364 -15.21 16.63 10.88
N LYS A 365 -14.68 17.38 11.85
CA LYS A 365 -13.24 17.45 12.12
C LYS A 365 -12.65 16.10 12.53
N MET A 366 -13.47 15.17 12.99
CA MET A 366 -13.07 13.81 13.38
C MET A 366 -13.12 12.82 12.21
N ASP A 367 -13.67 13.21 11.05
CA ASP A 367 -13.65 12.39 9.85
C ASP A 367 -12.23 12.39 9.25
N MET A 368 -11.64 11.20 9.19
CA MET A 368 -10.30 10.95 8.70
C MET A 368 -10.31 10.16 7.37
N ASN A 369 -11.48 9.89 6.79
CA ASN A 369 -11.59 9.15 5.53
C ASN A 369 -10.89 9.93 4.41
N GLY A 370 -9.95 9.27 3.73
CA GLY A 370 -9.28 9.82 2.55
C GLY A 370 -8.32 10.96 2.86
N LYS A 371 -8.04 11.20 4.14
CA LYS A 371 -7.18 12.27 4.63
C LYS A 371 -5.76 11.76 4.86
N ILE A 372 -4.77 12.42 4.28
CA ILE A 372 -3.36 12.22 4.57
C ILE A 372 -2.82 13.52 5.16
N SER A 373 -2.58 13.50 6.47
CA SER A 373 -1.86 14.56 7.16
C SER A 373 -0.40 14.16 7.35
N ILE A 374 0.51 15.09 7.10
CA ILE A 374 1.91 14.96 7.51
C ILE A 374 2.16 15.93 8.68
N ASP A 375 2.94 15.49 9.66
CA ASP A 375 3.12 16.24 10.91
C ASP A 375 4.03 17.47 10.72
N SER A 376 4.94 17.39 9.77
CA SER A 376 5.83 18.50 9.39
C SER A 376 6.30 18.35 7.94
N LEU A 377 6.75 19.46 7.35
CA LEU A 377 7.24 19.46 5.98
C LEU A 377 8.54 18.63 5.82
N SER A 378 9.31 18.42 6.89
CA SER A 378 10.45 17.49 6.89
C SER A 378 10.06 16.05 6.50
N GLN A 379 8.78 15.69 6.72
CA GLN A 379 8.21 14.39 6.40
C GLN A 379 7.37 14.41 5.10
N PHE A 380 7.42 15.49 4.32
CA PHE A 380 6.59 15.65 3.11
C PHE A 380 6.71 14.49 2.14
N GLU A 381 7.92 13.94 1.99
CA GLU A 381 8.18 12.79 1.11
C GLU A 381 7.38 11.55 1.50
N THR A 382 7.11 11.37 2.80
CA THR A 382 6.33 10.24 3.29
C THR A 382 4.91 10.25 2.73
N PHE A 383 4.36 11.40 2.31
CA PHE A 383 3.07 11.47 1.65
C PHE A 383 2.96 10.50 0.46
N PHE A 384 4.04 10.33 -0.30
CA PHE A 384 4.02 9.59 -1.55
C PHE A 384 4.10 8.07 -1.37
N TYR A 385 4.69 7.59 -0.28
CA TYR A 385 4.87 6.15 -0.02
C TYR A 385 4.18 5.64 1.25
N LYS A 386 3.80 6.49 2.21
CA LYS A 386 3.08 6.11 3.44
C LYS A 386 1.64 5.75 3.13
N THR A 387 1.17 4.59 3.57
CA THR A 387 -0.23 4.19 3.43
C THR A 387 -1.16 5.13 4.21
N SER A 388 -2.30 5.50 3.63
CA SER A 388 -3.33 6.29 4.30
C SER A 388 -3.93 5.52 5.49
N ASN A 389 -4.24 6.21 6.59
CA ASN A 389 -4.88 5.62 7.77
C ASN A 389 -6.20 4.90 7.41
N PHE A 390 -7.00 5.51 6.54
CA PHE A 390 -8.22 4.92 6.00
C PHE A 390 -8.08 4.81 4.48
N VAL A 391 -7.81 3.60 4.00
CA VAL A 391 -7.75 3.30 2.57
C VAL A 391 -9.14 3.45 1.98
N VAL A 392 -9.40 4.57 1.29
CA VAL A 392 -10.72 4.94 0.74
C VAL A 392 -11.02 4.32 -0.62
N LYS A 393 -10.00 4.08 -1.43
CA LYS A 393 -10.10 3.43 -2.72
C LYS A 393 -9.58 2.00 -2.61
N LYS A 394 -10.43 1.03 -2.90
CA LYS A 394 -10.07 -0.40 -2.93
C LYS A 394 -9.65 -0.84 -4.32
N GLN A 395 -10.30 -0.33 -5.36
CA GLN A 395 -9.93 -0.58 -6.74
C GLN A 395 -10.36 0.59 -7.62
N PHE A 396 -9.61 0.79 -8.69
CA PHE A 396 -9.94 1.65 -9.80
C PHE A 396 -9.79 0.85 -11.10
N VAL A 397 -10.73 1.00 -12.02
CA VAL A 397 -10.70 0.35 -13.32
C VAL A 397 -11.05 1.37 -14.39
N ASN A 398 -10.25 1.43 -15.44
CA ASN A 398 -10.59 2.19 -16.64
C ASN A 398 -11.24 1.23 -17.65
N THR A 399 -12.48 1.52 -18.05
CA THR A 399 -13.24 0.71 -19.03
C THR A 399 -13.60 1.57 -20.23
N ASP A 400 -14.02 0.94 -21.34
CA ASP A 400 -14.52 1.66 -22.52
C ASP A 400 -15.73 2.56 -22.18
N SER A 401 -16.53 2.16 -21.19
CA SER A 401 -17.68 2.94 -20.69
C SER A 401 -17.29 4.12 -19.81
N GLY A 402 -16.02 4.22 -19.40
CA GLY A 402 -15.47 5.21 -18.50
C GLY A 402 -14.79 4.60 -17.27
N GLN A 403 -14.29 5.47 -16.40
CA GLN A 403 -13.62 5.09 -15.17
C GLN A 403 -14.61 4.60 -14.10
N ARG A 404 -14.23 3.61 -13.30
CA ARG A 404 -15.02 3.12 -12.16
C ARG A 404 -14.16 2.99 -10.91
N TRP A 405 -14.75 3.23 -9.75
CA TRP A 405 -14.12 3.08 -8.44
C TRP A 405 -14.92 2.12 -7.57
N LEU A 406 -14.19 1.30 -6.82
CA LEU A 406 -14.67 0.63 -5.63
C LEU A 406 -14.16 1.37 -4.41
N LEU A 407 -15.08 2.01 -3.71
CA LEU A 407 -14.84 2.94 -2.62
C LEU A 407 -15.27 2.34 -1.28
N THR A 408 -14.60 2.75 -0.21
CA THR A 408 -14.99 2.44 1.15
C THR A 408 -14.96 3.70 2.02
N ARG A 409 -15.81 3.72 3.04
CA ARG A 409 -15.87 4.79 4.03
C ARG A 409 -16.22 4.24 5.40
N SER A 410 -15.43 4.61 6.40
CA SER A 410 -15.72 4.35 7.80
C SER A 410 -16.68 5.40 8.36
N ASP A 411 -17.87 4.99 8.81
CA ASP A 411 -18.78 5.86 9.57
C ASP A 411 -18.57 5.64 11.07
N LEU A 412 -18.02 6.65 11.75
CA LEU A 412 -17.76 6.59 13.18
C LEU A 412 -19.05 6.69 14.02
N LYS A 413 -20.08 7.39 13.52
CA LYS A 413 -21.34 7.59 14.23
C LYS A 413 -22.19 6.33 14.19
N LYS A 414 -22.31 5.70 13.02
CA LYS A 414 -23.00 4.42 12.84
C LYS A 414 -22.16 3.21 13.26
N LYS A 415 -20.86 3.40 13.50
CA LYS A 415 -19.88 2.33 13.72
C LYS A 415 -19.94 1.29 12.60
N SER A 416 -20.02 1.74 11.35
CA SER A 416 -20.12 0.89 10.17
C SER A 416 -19.04 1.20 9.13
N ILE A 417 -18.89 0.29 8.17
CA ILE A 417 -18.08 0.47 6.97
C ILE A 417 -19.02 0.40 5.78
N ASN A 418 -19.11 1.50 5.06
CA ASN A 418 -19.84 1.60 3.81
C ASN A 418 -18.93 1.19 2.65
N TYR A 419 -19.47 0.38 1.75
CA TYR A 419 -18.84 0.00 0.49
C TYR A 419 -19.70 0.52 -0.65
N SER A 420 -19.09 1.26 -1.58
CA SER A 420 -19.80 1.94 -2.66
C SER A 420 -19.06 1.79 -3.98
N THR A 421 -19.79 1.78 -5.08
CA THR A 421 -19.22 1.92 -6.44
C THR A 421 -19.46 3.33 -6.93
N LEU A 422 -18.49 3.90 -7.63
CA LEU A 422 -18.69 5.11 -8.43
C LEU A 422 -18.41 4.77 -9.89
N GLY A 423 -19.34 5.10 -10.78
CA GLY A 423 -19.17 4.80 -12.20
C GLY A 423 -20.17 5.55 -13.07
N PRO A 424 -20.01 5.49 -14.40
CA PRO A 424 -20.90 6.13 -15.34
C PRO A 424 -22.23 5.36 -15.45
N VAL A 425 -23.34 6.06 -15.22
CA VAL A 425 -24.72 5.61 -15.44
C VAL A 425 -25.40 6.66 -16.31
N ASN A 426 -25.84 6.29 -17.51
CA ASN A 426 -26.46 7.22 -18.47
C ASN A 426 -25.62 8.49 -18.74
N LYS A 427 -24.29 8.33 -18.91
CA LYS A 427 -23.30 9.41 -19.12
C LYS A 427 -23.08 10.34 -17.92
N LEU A 428 -23.66 10.06 -16.76
CA LEU A 428 -23.41 10.79 -15.52
C LEU A 428 -22.72 9.89 -14.50
N TYR A 429 -21.84 10.45 -13.69
CA TYR A 429 -21.22 9.71 -12.60
C TYR A 429 -22.18 9.55 -11.42
N GLN A 430 -22.44 8.30 -11.03
CA GLN A 430 -23.33 7.97 -9.91
C GLN A 430 -22.59 7.14 -8.86
N LEU A 431 -22.72 7.56 -7.60
CA LEU A 431 -22.29 6.79 -6.44
C LEU A 431 -23.43 5.87 -6.01
N THR A 432 -23.16 4.57 -5.91
CA THR A 432 -24.13 3.54 -5.51
C THR A 432 -23.58 2.76 -4.33
N THR A 433 -24.31 2.77 -3.21
CA THR A 433 -23.97 1.92 -2.06
C THR A 433 -24.19 0.46 -2.40
N ILE A 434 -23.16 -0.37 -2.22
CA ILE A 434 -23.22 -1.83 -2.35
C ILE A 434 -23.69 -2.46 -1.03
N ASP A 435 -23.09 -2.00 0.08
CA ASP A 435 -23.32 -2.53 1.41
C ASP A 435 -22.93 -1.52 2.49
N ASP A 436 -23.53 -1.65 3.68
CA ASP A 436 -23.20 -0.88 4.87
C ASP A 436 -23.16 -1.83 6.07
N VAL A 437 -21.94 -2.24 6.44
CA VAL A 437 -21.73 -3.34 7.39
C VAL A 437 -21.20 -2.80 8.71
N LEU A 438 -21.81 -3.18 9.83
CA LEU A 438 -21.34 -2.80 11.16
C LEU A 438 -19.89 -3.24 11.39
N LYS A 439 -19.05 -2.37 11.93
CA LYS A 439 -17.65 -2.67 12.28
C LYS A 439 -17.53 -3.81 13.28
N ALA A 440 -18.53 -3.99 14.14
CA ALA A 440 -18.60 -5.10 15.09
C ALA A 440 -18.68 -6.48 14.41
N LYS A 441 -19.03 -6.53 13.12
CA LYS A 441 -19.03 -7.76 12.29
C LYS A 441 -17.70 -8.01 11.57
N ASP A 442 -16.68 -7.19 11.87
CA ASP A 442 -15.34 -7.21 11.27
C ASP A 442 -15.36 -7.38 9.74
N PRO A 443 -15.98 -6.43 9.01
CA PRO A 443 -16.11 -6.57 7.58
C PRO A 443 -14.77 -6.34 6.88
N ALA A 444 -14.48 -7.18 5.89
CA ALA A 444 -13.34 -7.02 4.99
C ALA A 444 -13.80 -7.04 3.53
N ILE A 445 -13.00 -6.44 2.66
CA ILE A 445 -13.24 -6.46 1.21
C ILE A 445 -11.99 -6.90 0.47
N TYR A 446 -12.17 -7.88 -0.42
CA TYR A 446 -11.12 -8.45 -1.24
C TYR A 446 -11.45 -8.21 -2.71
N VAL A 447 -10.55 -7.52 -3.39
CA VAL A 447 -10.62 -7.25 -4.81
C VAL A 447 -10.19 -8.50 -5.59
N LEU A 448 -11.00 -8.88 -6.56
CA LEU A 448 -10.76 -10.00 -7.47
C LEU A 448 -10.55 -9.47 -8.92
N PRO A 449 -10.01 -10.29 -9.83
CA PRO A 449 -9.96 -9.95 -11.25
C PRO A 449 -11.34 -9.67 -11.84
N ASN A 450 -11.38 -9.02 -13.01
CA ASN A 450 -12.59 -8.79 -13.82
C ASN A 450 -13.70 -7.99 -13.09
N SER A 451 -13.33 -6.94 -12.36
CA SER A 451 -14.26 -6.07 -11.62
C SER A 451 -15.18 -6.85 -10.68
N GLN A 452 -14.59 -7.80 -9.96
CA GLN A 452 -15.26 -8.56 -8.91
C GLN A 452 -14.67 -8.19 -7.55
N ALA A 453 -15.49 -8.28 -6.51
CA ALA A 453 -15.04 -8.13 -5.14
C ALA A 453 -15.82 -9.05 -4.21
N ILE A 454 -15.22 -9.43 -3.09
CA ILE A 454 -15.89 -10.14 -2.02
C ILE A 454 -15.95 -9.23 -0.81
N ILE A 455 -17.16 -8.99 -0.30
CA ILE A 455 -17.34 -8.46 1.05
C ILE A 455 -17.55 -9.66 1.98
N SER A 456 -16.69 -9.77 2.99
CA SER A 456 -16.84 -10.76 4.05
C SER A 456 -17.24 -10.10 5.35
N SER A 457 -18.05 -10.79 6.16
CA SER A 457 -18.40 -10.34 7.50
C SER A 457 -18.96 -11.49 8.35
N GLN A 458 -18.89 -11.33 9.67
CA GLN A 458 -19.58 -12.20 10.61
C GLN A 458 -21.05 -11.75 10.73
N GLU A 459 -21.98 -12.49 10.11
CA GLU A 459 -23.39 -12.10 10.09
C GLU A 459 -24.05 -12.28 11.47
N GLU A 460 -23.82 -13.44 12.07
CA GLU A 460 -24.24 -13.91 13.39
C GLU A 460 -23.07 -14.70 14.03
N GLU A 461 -23.10 -14.99 15.34
CA GLU A 461 -21.96 -15.67 16.01
C GLU A 461 -21.54 -16.99 15.35
N SER A 462 -22.48 -17.74 14.75
CA SER A 462 -22.27 -19.03 14.12
C SER A 462 -22.17 -18.98 12.58
N LYS A 463 -22.34 -17.80 11.98
CA LYS A 463 -22.48 -17.68 10.51
C LYS A 463 -21.56 -16.61 9.94
N PHE A 464 -20.54 -17.08 9.22
CA PHE A 464 -19.68 -16.25 8.38
C PHE A 464 -20.24 -16.14 6.95
N GLN A 465 -20.33 -14.91 6.45
CA GLN A 465 -20.86 -14.61 5.12
C GLN A 465 -19.76 -14.05 4.22
N MET A 466 -19.76 -14.50 2.96
CA MET A 466 -19.02 -13.87 1.86
C MET A 466 -20.01 -13.56 0.74
N LYS A 467 -20.07 -12.29 0.35
CA LYS A 467 -20.92 -11.77 -0.71
C LYS A 467 -20.04 -11.40 -1.90
N LEU A 468 -20.18 -12.15 -2.99
CA LEU A 468 -19.56 -11.80 -4.27
C LEU A 468 -20.34 -10.65 -4.90
N ILE A 469 -19.61 -9.62 -5.33
CA ILE A 469 -20.13 -8.42 -5.98
C ILE A 469 -19.47 -8.31 -7.34
N ILE A 470 -20.27 -7.98 -8.33
CA ILE A 470 -19.85 -7.62 -9.69
C ILE A 470 -20.21 -6.15 -9.86
N TRP A 471 -19.26 -5.34 -10.31
CA TRP A 471 -19.41 -3.89 -10.32
C TRP A 471 -18.88 -3.19 -11.59
#